data_AF-A0AAQ3K4Y1-F1
#
_entry.id   AF-A0AAQ3K4Y1-F1
#
_cell.length_a   1.000
_cell.length_b   1.000
_cell.length_c   1.000
_cell.angle_alpha   90.00
_cell.angle_beta   90.00
_cell.angle_gamma   90.00
#
_symmetry.space_group_name_H-M   'P 1'
#
loop_
_entity.id
_entity.type
_entity.pdbx_description
1 polymer ?
#
loop_
_entity_poly.entity_id
_entity_poly.type
_entity_poly.pdbx_seq_one_letter_code
_entity_poly.pdbx_strand_id
1 'polypeptide(L)'
;MKALVGRWIEVMIATPHEMLAAMSDYRATTKYVAVGSEPFLKCYGDNFANVTFPALKNIQNLLNEAGADNTIKATIPFNAAVYDSLIYNPVSSVGKFRADIANLIEQIVEFLSSNDTPFV
;
A
#
# COMPACT_ATOMS: atom_id res chain seq x y z
N MET A 1 16.42 -11.19 -3.20
CA MET A 1 15.71 -12.08 -2.25
C MET A 1 16.58 -12.54 -1.07
N LYS A 2 17.55 -11.76 -0.57
CA LYS A 2 18.28 -12.10 0.68
C LYS A 2 17.62 -11.53 1.94
N ALA A 3 16.71 -10.58 1.81
CA ALA A 3 16.02 -9.88 2.89
C ALA A 3 14.99 -10.72 3.68
N LEU A 4 14.62 -11.91 3.19
CA LEU A 4 13.46 -12.66 3.72
C LEU A 4 13.83 -14.04 4.30
N VAL A 5 15.11 -14.39 4.35
CA VAL A 5 15.54 -15.72 4.82
C VAL A 5 15.46 -15.78 6.34
N GLY A 6 14.59 -16.65 6.88
CA GLY A 6 14.46 -16.91 8.32
C GLY A 6 13.29 -16.21 9.04
N ARG A 7 12.41 -15.52 8.30
CA ARG A 7 11.21 -14.87 8.85
C ARG A 7 9.97 -15.34 8.09
N TRP A 8 8.92 -15.74 8.81
CA TRP A 8 7.68 -16.32 8.25
C TRP A 8 6.83 -15.26 7.54
N ILE A 9 7.33 -14.72 6.43
CA ILE A 9 6.57 -13.91 5.48
C ILE A 9 6.72 -14.57 4.12
N GLU A 10 5.71 -15.35 3.74
CA GLU A 10 5.61 -15.91 2.41
C GLU A 10 4.90 -14.90 1.51
N VAL A 11 5.67 -14.22 0.66
CA VAL A 11 5.10 -13.37 -0.41
C VAL A 11 4.86 -14.26 -1.63
N MET A 12 3.62 -14.72 -1.81
CA MET A 12 3.21 -15.39 -3.05
C MET A 12 2.92 -14.35 -4.13
N ILE A 13 3.83 -14.24 -5.11
CA ILE A 13 3.58 -13.50 -6.34
C ILE A 13 2.94 -14.48 -7.32
N ALA A 14 1.66 -14.30 -7.63
CA ALA A 14 0.98 -15.11 -8.64
C ALA A 14 1.46 -14.68 -10.03
N THR A 15 2.03 -15.63 -10.77
CA THR A 15 2.57 -15.40 -12.11
C THR A 15 1.80 -16.25 -13.11
N PRO A 16 1.09 -15.65 -14.09
CA PRO A 16 0.45 -16.41 -15.16
C PRO A 16 1.45 -17.33 -15.87
N HIS A 17 1.03 -18.53 -16.28
CA HIS A 17 1.93 -19.55 -16.85
C HIS A 17 2.65 -19.04 -18.11
N GLU A 18 1.97 -18.24 -18.94
CA GLU A 18 2.58 -17.59 -20.11
C GLU A 18 3.68 -16.56 -19.78
N MET A 19 3.72 -16.03 -18.55
CA MET A 19 4.71 -15.04 -18.13
C MET A 19 5.96 -15.66 -17.51
N LEU A 20 5.99 -16.98 -17.26
CA LEU A 20 7.13 -17.64 -16.63
C LEU A 20 8.44 -17.48 -17.41
N ALA A 21 8.38 -17.58 -18.74
CA ALA A 21 9.54 -17.39 -19.61
C ALA A 21 10.00 -15.92 -19.69
N ALA A 22 9.07 -14.96 -19.56
CA ALA A 22 9.43 -13.55 -19.45
C ALA A 22 10.08 -13.29 -18.08
N MET A 23 9.56 -13.89 -17.01
CA MET A 23 10.04 -13.72 -15.65
C MET A 23 11.42 -14.33 -15.37
N SER A 24 11.87 -15.32 -16.15
CA SER A 24 13.24 -15.83 -16.04
C SER A 24 14.30 -14.81 -16.45
N ASP A 25 13.98 -13.88 -17.34
CA ASP A 25 14.85 -12.76 -17.76
C ASP A 25 14.46 -11.42 -17.11
N TYR A 26 13.24 -11.32 -16.59
CA TYR A 26 12.73 -10.10 -15.98
C TYR A 26 13.37 -9.89 -14.60
N ARG A 27 14.34 -8.97 -14.53
CA ARG A 27 14.79 -8.39 -13.26
C ARG A 27 13.73 -7.43 -12.74
N ALA A 28 12.62 -7.97 -12.21
CA ALA A 28 11.62 -7.18 -11.50
C ALA A 28 12.30 -6.45 -10.34
N THR A 29 12.49 -5.14 -10.47
CA THR A 29 12.74 -4.28 -9.31
C THR A 29 11.41 -4.15 -8.58
N THR A 30 11.15 -5.07 -7.67
CA THR A 30 9.98 -4.97 -6.77
C THR A 30 10.22 -3.76 -5.89
N LYS A 31 9.56 -2.65 -6.18
CA LYS A 31 9.72 -1.39 -5.43
C LYS A 31 8.78 -1.30 -4.23
N TYR A 32 7.64 -2.01 -4.28
CA TYR A 32 6.59 -1.85 -3.30
C TYR A 32 5.98 -3.19 -2.87
N VAL A 33 5.59 -3.26 -1.60
CA VAL A 33 4.70 -4.29 -1.04
C VAL A 33 3.35 -3.62 -0.79
N ALA A 34 2.31 -4.06 -1.49
CA ALA A 34 0.95 -3.57 -1.30
C ALA A 34 0.30 -4.24 -0.09
N VAL A 35 -0.20 -3.45 0.84
CA VAL A 35 -0.88 -3.90 2.07
C VAL A 35 -2.38 -3.82 1.86
N GLY A 36 -2.98 -4.95 1.49
CA GLY A 36 -4.39 -5.04 1.12
C GLY A 36 -4.67 -4.58 -0.32
N SER A 37 -5.95 -4.58 -0.68
CA SER A 37 -6.45 -4.09 -1.97
C SER A 37 -7.62 -3.16 -1.68
N GLU A 38 -7.40 -1.86 -1.87
CA GLU A 38 -8.42 -0.81 -1.69
C GLU A 38 -9.21 -0.93 -0.36
N PRO A 39 -8.53 -1.02 0.80
CA PRO A 39 -9.17 -1.44 2.06
C PRO A 39 -10.22 -0.46 2.60
N PHE A 40 -10.30 0.75 2.05
CA PHE A 40 -11.20 1.82 2.50
C PHE A 40 -12.44 2.03 1.63
N LEU A 41 -12.73 1.08 0.73
CA LEU A 41 -13.98 1.06 -0.02
C LEU A 41 -15.19 0.96 0.92
N LYS A 42 -16.21 1.79 0.67
CA LYS A 42 -17.44 1.81 1.46
C LYS A 42 -18.15 0.45 1.51
N CYS A 43 -18.04 -0.35 0.46
CA CYS A 43 -18.67 -1.67 0.38
C CYS A 43 -18.15 -2.65 1.44
N TYR A 44 -16.97 -2.39 2.04
CA TYR A 44 -16.43 -3.20 3.12
C TYR A 44 -16.91 -2.80 4.52
N GLY A 45 -17.67 -1.70 4.65
CA GLY A 45 -18.29 -1.30 5.93
C GLY A 45 -17.30 -1.18 7.09
N ASP A 46 -16.17 -0.49 6.86
CA ASP A 46 -15.10 -0.20 7.84
C ASP A 46 -14.32 -1.39 8.42
N ASN A 47 -14.63 -2.62 8.01
CA ASN A 47 -14.03 -3.85 8.56
C ASN A 47 -12.50 -3.91 8.48
N PHE A 48 -11.88 -3.15 7.57
CA PHE A 48 -10.43 -3.16 7.38
C PHE A 48 -9.73 -1.88 7.86
N ALA A 49 -10.47 -0.83 8.25
CA ALA A 49 -9.89 0.46 8.56
C ALA A 49 -8.92 0.40 9.77
N ASN A 50 -9.32 -0.32 10.82
CA ASN A 50 -8.55 -0.45 12.06
C ASN A 50 -7.32 -1.36 11.95
N VAL A 51 -7.30 -2.32 11.01
CA VAL A 51 -6.20 -3.28 10.83
C VAL A 51 -5.19 -2.85 9.78
N THR A 52 -5.62 -2.04 8.80
CA THR A 52 -4.78 -1.68 7.65
C THR A 52 -3.55 -0.87 8.06
N PHE A 53 -3.73 0.18 8.89
CA PHE A 53 -2.59 1.01 9.27
C PHE A 53 -1.57 0.28 10.19
N PRO A 54 -1.98 -0.50 11.21
CA PRO A 54 -1.06 -1.38 11.92
C PRO A 54 -0.32 -2.37 11.00
N ALA A 55 -1.01 -2.98 10.02
CA ALA A 55 -0.40 -3.90 9.07
C ALA A 55 0.66 -3.21 8.21
N LEU A 56 0.38 -1.99 7.71
CA LEU A 56 1.34 -1.18 6.97
C LEU A 56 2.63 -0.94 7.76
N LYS A 57 2.49 -0.49 9.02
CA LYS A 57 3.64 -0.24 9.90
C LYS A 57 4.45 -1.51 10.14
N ASN A 58 3.79 -2.63 10.40
CA ASN A 58 4.46 -3.90 10.63
C ASN A 58 5.28 -4.33 9.41
N ILE A 59 4.69 -4.25 8.21
CA ILE A 59 5.39 -4.65 6.98
C ILE A 59 6.57 -3.71 6.70
N GLN A 60 6.42 -2.39 6.85
CA GLN A 60 7.54 -1.47 6.66
C GLN A 60 8.67 -1.72 7.68
N ASN A 61 8.34 -1.94 8.96
CA ASN A 61 9.33 -2.27 9.98
C ASN A 61 10.07 -3.57 9.66
N LEU A 62 9.37 -4.58 9.15
CA LEU A 62 9.98 -5.82 8.72
C LEU A 62 10.95 -5.62 7.54
N LEU A 63 10.61 -4.72 6.59
CA LEU A 63 11.52 -4.34 5.49
C LEU A 63 12.75 -3.59 6.01
N ASN A 64 12.59 -2.70 7.00
CA ASN A 64 13.68 -2.00 7.66
C ASN A 64 14.63 -2.98 8.36
N GLU A 65 14.09 -3.89 9.17
CA GLU A 65 14.86 -4.92 9.88
C GLU A 65 15.58 -5.89 8.93
N ALA A 66 15.04 -6.08 7.72
CA ALA A 66 15.65 -6.87 6.67
C ALA A 66 16.72 -6.12 5.85
N GLY A 67 16.91 -4.82 6.10
CA GLY A 67 17.80 -3.95 5.32
C GLY A 67 17.35 -3.78 3.86
N ALA A 68 16.07 -3.96 3.58
CA ALA A 68 15.49 -3.88 2.24
C ALA A 68 14.80 -2.54 1.96
N ASP A 69 14.65 -1.68 2.97
CA ASP A 69 13.89 -0.43 2.96
C ASP A 69 14.38 0.58 1.92
N ASN A 70 15.65 0.55 1.52
CA ASN A 70 16.15 1.39 0.42
C ASN A 70 15.72 0.92 -0.97
N THR A 71 15.18 -0.31 -1.08
CA THR A 71 14.83 -0.94 -2.35
C THR A 71 13.35 -1.32 -2.46
N ILE A 72 12.72 -1.61 -1.32
CA ILE A 72 11.35 -2.08 -1.21
C ILE A 72 10.66 -1.29 -0.10
N LYS A 73 9.52 -0.67 -0.41
CA LYS A 73 8.70 0.07 0.56
C LYS A 73 7.31 -0.56 0.70
N ALA A 74 6.68 -0.46 1.86
CA ALA A 74 5.30 -0.87 2.04
C ALA A 74 4.36 0.29 1.68
N THR A 75 3.28 0.01 0.96
CA THR A 75 2.26 1.01 0.64
C THR A 75 0.86 0.39 0.69
N ILE A 76 -0.18 1.22 0.62
CA ILE A 76 -1.57 0.77 0.48
C ILE A 76 -2.07 1.27 -0.89
N PRO A 77 -2.64 0.40 -1.73
CA PRO A 77 -3.28 0.85 -2.96
C PRO A 77 -4.63 1.51 -2.62
N PHE A 78 -4.74 2.82 -2.85
CA PHE A 78 -5.95 3.58 -2.60
C PHE A 78 -6.84 3.67 -3.84
N ASN A 79 -8.15 3.54 -3.64
CA ASN A 79 -9.13 3.89 -4.66
C ASN A 79 -9.50 5.37 -4.54
N ALA A 80 -9.90 6.01 -5.65
CA ALA A 80 -10.41 7.40 -5.64
C ALA A 80 -11.61 7.63 -4.69
N ALA A 81 -12.35 6.58 -4.31
CA ALA A 81 -13.45 6.62 -3.35
C ALA A 81 -13.06 7.02 -1.91
N VAL A 82 -11.77 7.20 -1.63
CA VAL A 82 -11.30 7.85 -0.39
C VAL A 82 -11.45 9.36 -0.41
N TYR A 83 -11.72 9.96 -1.58
CA TYR A 83 -12.00 11.38 -1.72
C TYR A 83 -13.50 11.66 -1.87
N ASP A 84 -13.98 12.67 -1.17
CA ASP A 84 -15.22 13.36 -1.50
C ASP A 84 -14.89 14.60 -2.34
N SER A 85 -15.56 14.74 -3.48
CA SER A 85 -15.61 16.01 -4.23
C SER A 85 -17.01 16.59 -4.12
N LEU A 86 -17.11 17.93 -4.10
CA LEU A 86 -18.41 18.58 -4.14
C LEU A 86 -19.06 18.26 -5.50
N ILE A 87 -20.26 17.67 -5.48
CA ILE A 87 -21.01 17.24 -6.67
C ILE A 87 -21.15 18.39 -7.70
N TYR A 88 -21.19 19.63 -7.24
CA TYR A 88 -21.36 20.83 -8.07
C TYR A 88 -20.05 21.52 -8.48
N ASN A 89 -18.89 21.05 -8.01
CA ASN A 89 -17.57 21.57 -8.42
C ASN A 89 -16.50 20.45 -8.35
N PRO A 90 -16.49 19.52 -9.31
CA PRO A 90 -15.67 18.30 -9.28
C PRO A 90 -14.21 18.56 -9.71
N VAL A 91 -13.63 19.69 -9.31
CA VAL A 91 -12.21 19.96 -9.57
C VAL A 91 -11.35 19.29 -8.51
N SER A 92 -10.29 18.61 -8.94
CA SER A 92 -9.41 17.84 -8.05
C SER A 92 -8.78 18.68 -6.94
N SER A 93 -8.69 20.00 -7.13
CA SER A 93 -8.14 20.96 -6.16
C SER A 93 -9.02 21.20 -4.93
N VAL A 94 -10.30 20.82 -4.97
CA VAL A 94 -11.22 20.93 -3.80
C VAL A 94 -11.56 19.57 -3.18
N GLY A 95 -10.99 18.49 -3.70
CA GLY A 95 -11.19 17.15 -3.16
C GLY A 95 -10.65 17.05 -1.73
N LYS A 96 -11.43 16.45 -0.83
CA LYS A 96 -11.02 16.18 0.55
C LYS A 96 -11.13 14.69 0.82
N PHE A 97 -10.31 14.17 1.73
CA PHE A 97 -10.55 12.82 2.23
C PHE A 97 -11.92 12.73 2.87
N ARG A 98 -12.55 11.59 2.68
CA ARG A 98 -13.86 11.28 3.22
C ARG A 98 -13.85 11.40 4.74
N ALA A 99 -14.84 12.08 5.31
CA ALA A 99 -14.80 12.54 6.70
C ALA A 99 -14.71 11.40 7.74
N ASP A 100 -15.27 10.23 7.45
CA ASP A 100 -15.22 9.01 8.26
C ASP A 100 -13.82 8.41 8.41
N ILE A 101 -12.94 8.63 7.42
CA ILE A 101 -11.58 8.05 7.39
C ILE A 101 -10.46 9.10 7.30
N ALA A 102 -10.78 10.40 7.20
CA ALA A 102 -9.80 11.47 6.95
C ALA A 102 -8.61 11.44 7.92
N ASN A 103 -8.88 11.42 9.24
CA ASN A 103 -7.83 11.38 10.26
C ASN A 103 -6.94 10.14 10.16
N LEU A 104 -7.49 9.00 9.73
CA LEU A 104 -6.73 7.78 9.54
C LEU A 104 -5.87 7.86 8.27
N ILE A 105 -6.42 8.37 7.18
CA ILE A 105 -5.68 8.55 5.93
C ILE A 105 -4.55 9.57 6.11
N GLU A 106 -4.76 10.65 6.85
CA GLU A 106 -3.70 11.62 7.17
C GLU A 106 -2.54 10.96 7.92
N GLN A 107 -2.82 10.18 8.96
CA GLN A 107 -1.78 9.41 9.67
C GLN A 107 -1.04 8.43 8.74
N ILE A 108 -1.75 7.80 7.80
CA ILE A 108 -1.12 6.92 6.82
C ILE A 108 -0.23 7.72 5.86
N VAL A 109 -0.69 8.86 5.36
CA VAL A 109 0.08 9.73 4.45
C VAL A 109 1.34 10.24 5.14
N GLU A 110 1.24 10.66 6.40
CA GLU A 110 2.40 11.05 7.21
C GLU A 110 3.40 9.89 7.38
N PHE A 111 2.89 8.68 7.67
CA PHE A 111 3.73 7.50 7.78
C PHE A 111 4.42 7.14 6.45
N LEU A 112 3.70 7.18 5.32
CA LEU A 112 4.26 6.93 3.99
C LEU A 112 5.35 7.97 3.66
N SER A 113 5.06 9.25 3.92
CA SER A 113 5.98 10.37 3.70
C SER A 113 7.27 10.21 4.52
N SER A 114 7.17 9.89 5.81
CA SER A 114 8.33 9.63 6.67
C SER A 114 9.16 8.41 6.28
N ASN A 115 8.65 7.54 5.40
CA ASN A 115 9.36 6.37 4.87
C ASN A 115 9.71 6.54 3.38
N ASP A 116 9.70 7.76 2.84
CA ASP A 116 9.98 8.07 1.42
C ASP A 116 9.11 7.26 0.46
N THR A 117 7.86 7.02 0.85
CA THR A 117 6.91 6.21 0.08
C THR A 117 5.78 7.09 -0.45
N PRO A 118 5.46 7.02 -1.76
CA PRO A 118 4.35 7.78 -2.31
C PRO A 118 3.00 7.24 -1.82
N PHE A 119 2.04 8.16 -1.71
CA PHE A 119 0.62 7.83 -1.68
C PHE A 119 0.17 7.47 -3.10
N VAL A 120 -0.41 6.28 -3.28
CA VAL A 120 -0.71 5.67 -4.60
C VAL A 120 -2.14 5.20 -4.72
#